data_AF-A0A1D8PKR9-F1
#
_entry.id   AF-A0A1D8PKR9-F1
#
_cell.length_a   1.000
_cell.length_b   1.000
_cell.length_c   1.000
_cell.angle_alpha   90.00
_cell.angle_beta   90.00
_cell.angle_gamma   90.00
#
_symmetry.space_group_name_H-M   'P 1'
#
loop_
_entity.id
_entity.type
_entity.pdbx_description
1 polymer ?
#
loop_
_entity_poly.entity_id
_entity_poly.type
_entity_poly.pdbx_seq_one_letter_code
_entity_poly.pdbx_strand_id
1 'polypeptide(L)'
;MGKPKYILIVRHGESEGNCDKSVNRYTPNHLVQLTDNGHCQALQAGQVLSEFLNHASLNNVNNKRNPKSMMFITSPYLRTRQTCNNIIEGIKNVPGVEYKVREEPRMREQDFGNFQPSSDEMELIWKERAQYGHFFYRIPHGESAADVYDRVASFMESLFRQFRSDDFPNILVLVSHGIWSRVFIMKWFKWSYEEFESLKNVPHCKYLVMKKDDETQKYHLKTRLLTWDDVEDDDLDVGQCSLDDDEVYKLIQDQKDTVNSTRNKDKIIEEMYRKAQGPESKYTDYKEKVVSRFKVDNQSVVNSTESFH
;
A
#
# COMPACT_ATOMS: atom_id res chain seq x y z
N MET A 1 12.56 -20.88 16.96
CA MET A 1 11.61 -19.76 17.11
C MET A 1 11.38 -19.10 15.77
N GLY A 2 10.30 -19.47 15.09
CA GLY A 2 9.99 -19.12 13.70
C GLY A 2 9.60 -17.65 13.43
N LYS A 3 10.22 -16.66 14.08
CA LYS A 3 10.03 -15.25 13.67
C LYS A 3 10.39 -15.08 12.18
N PRO A 4 9.58 -14.34 11.39
CA PRO A 4 9.93 -14.06 10.00
C PRO A 4 11.23 -13.25 9.94
N LYS A 5 12.11 -13.53 8.98
CA LYS A 5 13.30 -12.70 8.76
C LYS A 5 12.91 -11.32 8.22
N TYR A 6 11.84 -11.25 7.44
CA TYR A 6 11.36 -10.03 6.80
C TYR A 6 9.88 -9.79 7.11
N ILE A 7 9.54 -8.57 7.50
CA ILE A 7 8.15 -8.08 7.57
C ILE A 7 8.04 -6.92 6.59
N LEU A 8 7.23 -7.08 5.55
CA LEU A 8 6.99 -6.10 4.51
C LEU A 8 5.59 -5.51 4.73
N ILE A 9 5.48 -4.20 4.96
CA ILE A 9 4.20 -3.52 5.09
C ILE A 9 3.96 -2.74 3.81
N VAL A 10 2.76 -2.85 3.25
CA VAL A 10 2.43 -2.19 1.98
C VAL A 10 1.05 -1.53 2.07
N ARG A 11 0.99 -0.25 1.71
CA ARG A 11 -0.27 0.46 1.50
C ARG A 11 -0.86 0.01 0.16
N HIS A 12 -2.19 -0.18 0.11
CA HIS A 12 -2.90 -0.44 -1.14
C HIS A 12 -2.53 0.54 -2.27
N GLY A 13 -2.69 0.09 -3.52
CA GLY A 13 -2.54 0.93 -4.71
C GLY A 13 -3.52 2.11 -4.75
N GLU A 14 -3.36 3.02 -5.69
CA GLU A 14 -4.32 4.11 -5.91
C GLU A 14 -5.76 3.57 -6.04
N SER A 15 -6.68 4.17 -5.30
CA SER A 15 -8.10 3.81 -5.33
C SER A 15 -8.95 4.94 -5.85
N GLU A 16 -10.17 4.63 -6.30
CA GLU A 16 -11.13 5.64 -6.77
C GLU A 16 -11.33 6.74 -5.72
N GLY A 17 -11.43 6.35 -4.44
CA GLY A 17 -11.55 7.28 -3.31
C GLY A 17 -10.31 8.15 -3.04
N ASN A 18 -9.15 7.81 -3.61
CA ASN A 18 -7.96 8.68 -3.60
C ASN A 18 -8.02 9.74 -4.70
N CYS A 19 -8.56 9.39 -5.87
CA CYS A 19 -8.72 10.31 -6.99
C CYS A 19 -9.94 11.24 -6.81
N ASP A 20 -11.06 10.68 -6.37
CA ASP A 20 -12.29 11.40 -6.07
C ASP A 20 -12.82 11.02 -4.69
N LYS A 21 -12.66 11.92 -3.72
CA LYS A 21 -13.18 11.73 -2.36
C LYS A 21 -14.70 11.61 -2.31
N SER A 22 -15.42 12.13 -3.31
CA SER A 22 -16.87 12.12 -3.38
C SER A 22 -17.46 10.71 -3.48
N VAL A 23 -16.67 9.74 -3.93
CA VAL A 23 -17.01 8.30 -3.96
C VAL A 23 -17.42 7.80 -2.57
N ASN A 24 -16.79 8.29 -1.50
CA ASN A 24 -17.08 7.88 -0.12
C ASN A 24 -18.44 8.38 0.40
N ARG A 25 -19.18 9.17 -0.39
CA ARG A 25 -20.54 9.62 -0.04
C ARG A 25 -21.61 8.59 -0.36
N TYR A 26 -21.34 7.70 -1.31
CA TYR A 26 -22.32 6.72 -1.81
C TYR A 26 -21.78 5.29 -1.91
N THR A 27 -20.46 5.11 -1.98
CA THR A 27 -19.82 3.79 -1.91
C THR A 27 -19.31 3.55 -0.49
N PRO A 28 -19.75 2.46 0.19
CA PRO A 28 -19.18 2.07 1.48
C PRO A 28 -17.66 1.92 1.37
N ASN A 29 -16.91 2.49 2.32
CA ASN A 29 -15.43 2.57 2.25
C ASN A 29 -14.74 1.21 1.99
N HIS A 30 -15.26 0.13 2.56
CA HIS A 30 -14.70 -1.22 2.38
C HIS A 30 -14.90 -1.80 0.96
N LEU A 31 -15.78 -1.21 0.15
CA LEU A 31 -16.07 -1.58 -1.24
C LEU A 31 -15.38 -0.67 -2.27
N VAL A 32 -14.69 0.40 -1.85
CA VAL A 32 -13.94 1.25 -2.79
C VAL A 32 -12.80 0.44 -3.42
N GLN A 33 -12.76 0.43 -4.75
CA GLN A 33 -11.82 -0.34 -5.57
C GLN A 33 -10.57 0.45 -5.98
N LEU A 34 -9.55 -0.27 -6.45
CA LEU A 34 -8.40 0.31 -7.11
C LEU A 34 -8.77 0.95 -8.45
N THR A 35 -8.03 1.97 -8.86
CA THR A 35 -8.01 2.45 -10.25
C THR A 35 -7.14 1.53 -11.11
N ASP A 36 -7.21 1.67 -12.43
CA ASP A 36 -6.30 0.95 -13.34
C ASP A 36 -4.82 1.22 -13.01
N ASN A 37 -4.50 2.48 -12.66
CA ASN A 37 -3.19 2.86 -12.17
C ASN A 37 -2.84 2.16 -10.84
N GLY A 38 -3.78 2.07 -9.90
CA GLY A 38 -3.60 1.31 -8.66
C GLY A 38 -3.33 -0.19 -8.89
N HIS A 39 -4.01 -0.80 -9.87
CA HIS A 39 -3.72 -2.17 -10.30
C HIS A 39 -2.29 -2.30 -10.85
N CYS A 40 -1.88 -1.39 -11.74
CA CYS A 40 -0.52 -1.33 -12.27
C CYS A 40 0.54 -1.17 -11.17
N GLN A 41 0.33 -0.26 -10.21
CA GLN A 41 1.23 -0.05 -9.07
C GLN A 41 1.39 -1.32 -8.23
N ALA A 42 0.29 -2.03 -7.97
CA ALA A 42 0.32 -3.26 -7.18
C ALA A 42 1.02 -4.41 -7.93
N LEU A 43 0.82 -4.52 -9.24
CA LEU A 43 1.52 -5.51 -10.06
C LEU A 43 3.03 -5.22 -10.12
N GLN A 44 3.41 -3.95 -10.28
CA GLN A 44 4.79 -3.50 -10.22
C GLN A 44 5.45 -3.83 -8.87
N ALA A 45 4.75 -3.62 -7.75
CA ALA A 45 5.25 -4.03 -6.44
C ALA A 45 5.43 -5.56 -6.33
N GLY A 46 4.60 -6.35 -7.01
CA GLY A 46 4.80 -7.79 -7.16
C GLY A 46 6.05 -8.15 -7.97
N GLN A 47 6.28 -7.46 -9.09
CA GLN A 47 7.48 -7.67 -9.93
C GLN A 47 8.77 -7.34 -9.17
N VAL A 48 8.78 -6.22 -8.43
CA VAL A 48 9.91 -5.85 -7.57
C VAL A 48 10.12 -6.87 -6.43
N LEU A 49 9.04 -7.39 -5.85
CA LEU A 49 9.14 -8.49 -4.87
C LEU A 49 9.68 -9.78 -5.50
N SER A 50 9.37 -10.06 -6.77
CA SER A 50 9.94 -11.19 -7.50
C SER A 50 11.46 -11.07 -7.64
N GLU A 51 11.99 -9.88 -7.95
CA GLU A 51 13.44 -9.65 -8.00
C GLU A 51 14.11 -9.88 -6.63
N PHE A 52 13.48 -9.41 -5.56
CA PHE A 52 13.92 -9.71 -4.19
C PHE A 52 13.94 -11.22 -3.94
N LEU A 53 12.87 -11.94 -4.27
CA LEU A 53 12.76 -13.40 -4.07
C LEU A 53 13.73 -14.22 -4.92
N ASN A 54 14.26 -13.66 -6.01
CA ASN A 54 15.31 -14.29 -6.83
C ASN A 54 16.73 -13.98 -6.34
N HIS A 55 16.89 -13.09 -5.35
CA HIS A 55 18.19 -12.74 -4.80
C HIS A 55 18.95 -13.96 -4.25
N ALA A 56 20.26 -14.00 -4.44
CA ALA A 56 21.11 -15.14 -4.08
C ALA A 56 20.99 -15.55 -2.60
N SER A 57 20.82 -14.57 -1.70
CA SER A 57 20.64 -14.80 -0.26
C SER A 57 19.37 -15.60 0.09
N LEU A 58 18.36 -15.61 -0.79
CA LEU A 58 17.12 -16.37 -0.64
C LEU A 58 17.11 -17.69 -1.43
N ASN A 59 18.20 -18.05 -2.13
CA ASN A 59 18.33 -19.34 -2.82
C ASN A 59 19.00 -20.42 -1.96
N ASN A 60 19.64 -20.04 -0.85
CA ASN A 60 20.27 -20.98 0.07
C ASN A 60 19.22 -21.74 0.90
N VAL A 61 18.90 -22.95 0.46
CA VAL A 61 18.05 -23.88 1.21
C VAL A 61 18.90 -24.55 2.29
N ASN A 62 18.93 -23.97 3.49
CA ASN A 62 19.27 -24.77 4.67
C ASN A 62 18.05 -25.65 5.00
N ASN A 63 18.29 -26.93 5.32
CA ASN A 63 17.28 -28.00 5.48
C ASN A 63 16.14 -27.76 6.52
N LYS A 64 16.05 -26.58 7.15
CA LYS A 64 15.07 -26.32 8.24
C LYS A 64 13.87 -25.46 7.83
N ARG A 65 14.01 -24.52 6.88
CA ARG A 65 12.91 -23.61 6.49
C ARG A 65 13.12 -23.07 5.08
N ASN A 66 12.08 -23.12 4.25
CA ASN A 66 12.09 -22.49 2.92
C ASN A 66 12.29 -20.95 3.07
N PRO A 67 13.40 -20.37 2.58
CA PRO A 67 13.65 -18.93 2.66
C PRO A 67 12.61 -18.09 1.90
N LYS A 68 11.93 -18.68 0.91
CA LYS A 68 10.87 -18.04 0.10
C LYS A 68 9.46 -18.37 0.58
N SER A 69 9.32 -18.95 1.78
CA SER A 69 8.00 -19.15 2.40
C SER A 69 7.42 -17.80 2.86
N MET A 70 6.17 -17.54 2.51
CA MET A 70 5.50 -16.26 2.76
C MET A 70 4.13 -16.41 3.43
N MET A 71 3.77 -15.42 4.24
CA MET A 71 2.41 -15.21 4.75
C MET A 71 1.95 -13.82 4.35
N PHE A 72 0.86 -13.71 3.61
CA PHE A 72 0.14 -12.46 3.40
C PHE A 72 -0.96 -12.34 4.46
N ILE A 73 -0.99 -11.23 5.17
CA ILE A 73 -2.14 -10.81 5.96
C ILE A 73 -2.65 -9.51 5.36
N THR A 74 -3.91 -9.50 4.94
CA THR A 74 -4.52 -8.36 4.25
C THR A 74 -5.73 -7.84 5.02
N SER A 75 -5.94 -6.53 4.95
CA SER A 75 -7.23 -5.95 5.31
C SER A 75 -8.35 -6.49 4.39
N PRO A 76 -9.57 -6.70 4.90
CA PRO A 76 -10.68 -7.20 4.09
C PRO A 76 -11.24 -6.18 3.08
N TYR A 77 -10.71 -4.96 3.02
CA TYR A 77 -11.21 -3.93 2.11
C TYR A 77 -10.87 -4.30 0.66
N LEU A 78 -11.76 -3.96 -0.28
CA LEU A 78 -11.62 -4.38 -1.67
C LEU A 78 -10.27 -3.93 -2.28
N ARG A 79 -9.89 -2.67 -2.10
CA ARG A 79 -8.58 -2.14 -2.56
C ARG A 79 -7.36 -2.89 -2.00
N THR A 80 -7.41 -3.36 -0.75
CA THR A 80 -6.29 -4.15 -0.17
C THR A 80 -6.29 -5.58 -0.66
N ARG A 81 -7.46 -6.19 -0.89
CA ARG A 81 -7.58 -7.50 -1.55
C ARG A 81 -7.05 -7.46 -2.98
N GLN A 82 -7.49 -6.47 -3.76
CA GLN A 82 -7.02 -6.25 -5.13
C GLN A 82 -5.50 -6.01 -5.15
N THR A 83 -4.97 -5.18 -4.25
CA THR A 83 -3.52 -4.97 -4.15
C THR A 83 -2.78 -6.28 -3.85
N CYS A 84 -3.26 -7.05 -2.87
CA CYS A 84 -2.67 -8.34 -2.51
C CYS A 84 -2.66 -9.30 -3.70
N ASN A 85 -3.75 -9.39 -4.46
CA ASN A 85 -3.85 -10.27 -5.62
C ASN A 85 -2.86 -9.88 -6.73
N ASN A 86 -2.70 -8.58 -7.02
CA ASN A 86 -1.75 -8.12 -8.04
C ASN A 86 -0.29 -8.33 -7.59
N ILE A 87 0.02 -8.19 -6.29
CA ILE A 87 1.36 -8.52 -5.77
C ILE A 87 1.64 -10.02 -5.96
N ILE A 88 0.66 -10.87 -5.62
CA ILE A 88 0.76 -12.33 -5.82
C ILE A 88 0.93 -12.67 -7.30
N GLU A 89 0.20 -12.00 -8.18
CA GLU A 89 0.34 -12.17 -9.63
C GLU A 89 1.78 -11.89 -10.10
N GLY A 90 2.44 -10.89 -9.54
CA GLY A 90 3.83 -10.55 -9.86
C GLY A 90 4.88 -11.57 -9.38
N ILE A 91 4.55 -12.44 -8.42
CA ILE A 91 5.49 -13.42 -7.83
C ILE A 91 5.12 -14.89 -8.06
N LYS A 92 3.93 -15.19 -8.58
CA LYS A 92 3.41 -16.57 -8.70
C LYS A 92 4.29 -17.51 -9.53
N ASN A 93 5.10 -16.96 -10.43
CA ASN A 93 5.99 -17.72 -11.31
C ASN A 93 7.41 -17.87 -10.74
N VAL A 94 7.70 -17.30 -9.57
CA VAL A 94 9.02 -17.41 -8.94
C VAL A 94 9.19 -18.82 -8.35
N PRO A 95 10.19 -19.60 -8.80
CA PRO A 95 10.39 -20.96 -8.31
C PRO A 95 10.65 -21.04 -6.80
N GLY A 96 10.01 -22.01 -6.15
CA GLY A 96 10.17 -22.29 -4.71
C GLY A 96 9.39 -21.37 -3.78
N VAL A 97 8.64 -20.40 -4.31
CA VAL A 97 7.75 -19.57 -3.51
C VAL A 97 6.53 -20.38 -3.05
N GLU A 98 6.31 -20.36 -1.75
CA GLU A 98 5.11 -20.92 -1.11
C GLU A 98 4.45 -19.81 -0.31
N TYR A 99 3.17 -19.54 -0.54
CA TYR A 99 2.47 -18.48 0.18
C TYR A 99 1.13 -18.94 0.74
N LYS A 100 0.72 -18.27 1.83
CA LYS A 100 -0.62 -18.36 2.42
C LYS A 100 -1.20 -16.96 2.49
N VAL A 101 -2.51 -16.82 2.32
CA VAL A 101 -3.23 -15.53 2.45
C VAL A 101 -4.23 -15.63 3.58
N ARG A 102 -4.27 -14.61 4.43
CA ARG A 102 -5.24 -14.47 5.53
C ARG A 102 -5.80 -13.07 5.56
N GLU A 103 -7.05 -12.95 5.98
CA GLU A 103 -7.67 -11.65 6.20
C GLU A 103 -7.70 -11.30 7.68
N GLU A 104 -7.55 -10.02 7.99
CA GLU A 104 -7.60 -9.50 9.35
C GLU A 104 -8.41 -8.20 9.40
N PRO A 105 -9.64 -8.21 9.93
CA PRO A 105 -10.48 -7.01 10.05
C PRO A 105 -9.87 -5.89 10.91
N ARG A 106 -8.96 -6.22 11.84
CA ARG A 106 -8.22 -5.22 12.62
C ARG A 106 -7.17 -4.45 11.80
N MET A 107 -6.91 -4.86 10.55
CA MET A 107 -6.03 -4.18 9.60
C MET A 107 -6.74 -3.16 8.68
N ARG A 108 -8.04 -2.91 8.87
CA ARG A 108 -8.79 -1.90 8.08
C ARG A 108 -8.24 -0.48 8.24
N GLU A 109 -8.58 0.40 7.29
CA GLU A 109 -8.24 1.84 7.35
C GLU A 109 -8.87 2.51 8.56
N GLN A 110 -8.32 3.66 8.96
CA GLN A 110 -9.00 4.59 9.87
C GLN A 110 -10.44 4.80 9.41
N ASP A 111 -11.40 4.61 10.30
CA ASP A 111 -12.81 4.89 10.07
C ASP A 111 -13.06 6.39 10.07
N PHE A 112 -13.68 6.88 8.99
CA PHE A 112 -14.07 8.28 8.78
C PHE A 112 -15.59 8.47 8.92
N GLY A 113 -16.28 7.53 9.59
CA GLY A 113 -17.73 7.43 9.60
C GLY A 113 -18.26 6.59 8.42
N ASN A 114 -19.55 6.26 8.46
CA ASN A 114 -20.18 5.35 7.49
C ASN A 114 -20.14 5.88 6.04
N PHE A 115 -20.80 7.01 5.81
CA PHE A 115 -20.72 7.78 4.56
C PHE A 115 -20.16 9.14 4.89
N GLN A 116 -19.25 9.64 4.05
CA GLN A 116 -18.64 10.94 4.28
C GLN A 116 -19.63 12.05 3.88
N PRO A 117 -19.66 13.17 4.64
CA PRO A 117 -20.50 14.31 4.33
C PRO A 117 -20.04 15.08 3.09
N SER A 118 -20.63 16.26 2.87
CA SER A 118 -20.23 17.20 1.82
C SER A 118 -18.74 17.58 1.90
N SER A 119 -18.17 18.08 0.80
CA SER A 119 -16.78 18.56 0.77
C SER A 119 -16.51 19.61 1.84
N ASP A 120 -17.48 20.49 2.07
CA ASP A 120 -17.35 21.64 2.95
C ASP A 120 -17.32 21.20 4.42
N GLU A 121 -18.18 20.25 4.79
CA GLU A 121 -18.16 19.61 6.10
C GLU A 121 -16.87 18.81 6.33
N MET A 122 -16.41 18.08 5.31
CA MET A 122 -15.13 17.37 5.39
C MET A 122 -13.93 18.31 5.55
N GLU A 123 -13.94 19.46 4.89
CA GLU A 123 -12.90 20.47 5.04
C GLU A 123 -12.85 21.02 6.48
N LEU A 124 -14.01 21.26 7.09
CA LEU A 124 -14.09 21.69 8.48
C LEU A 124 -13.52 20.64 9.44
N ILE A 125 -13.89 19.37 9.24
CA ILE A 125 -13.36 18.24 10.02
C ILE A 125 -11.83 18.17 9.88
N TRP A 126 -11.28 18.36 8.67
CA TRP A 126 -9.82 18.32 8.48
C TRP A 126 -9.10 19.51 9.12
N LYS A 127 -9.69 20.71 9.10
CA LYS A 127 -9.14 21.88 9.81
C LYS A 127 -9.11 21.67 11.31
N GLU A 128 -10.22 21.20 11.87
CA GLU A 128 -10.31 20.87 13.30
C GLU A 128 -9.31 19.78 13.68
N ARG A 129 -9.21 18.71 12.88
CA ARG A 129 -8.23 17.64 13.07
C ARG A 129 -6.79 18.16 13.08
N ALA A 130 -6.44 19.04 12.15
CA ALA A 130 -5.10 19.62 12.06
C ALA A 130 -4.78 20.51 13.28
N GLN A 131 -5.77 21.21 13.82
CA GLN A 131 -5.61 22.04 15.02
C GLN A 131 -5.53 21.23 16.31
N TYR A 132 -6.32 20.15 16.42
CA TYR A 132 -6.40 19.31 17.63
C TYR A 132 -5.22 18.34 17.76
N GLY A 133 -4.74 17.78 16.64
CA GLY A 133 -3.71 16.75 16.59
C GLY A 133 -4.20 15.49 15.90
N HIS A 134 -3.45 15.03 14.89
CA HIS A 134 -3.84 13.93 14.01
C HIS A 134 -3.98 12.59 14.73
N PHE A 135 -3.25 12.37 15.83
CA PHE A 135 -3.26 11.11 16.57
C PHE A 135 -4.50 10.97 17.46
N PHE A 136 -4.81 12.01 18.24
CA PHE A 136 -5.88 11.98 19.24
C PHE A 136 -7.23 12.50 18.75
N TYR A 137 -7.30 13.23 17.64
CA TYR A 137 -8.58 13.69 17.11
C TYR A 137 -9.47 12.51 16.68
N ARG A 138 -10.65 12.42 17.29
CA ARG A 138 -11.66 11.42 16.94
C ARG A 138 -12.62 11.98 15.89
N ILE A 139 -12.62 11.36 14.72
CA ILE A 139 -13.49 11.76 13.61
C ILE A 139 -14.96 11.49 13.99
N PRO A 140 -15.91 12.40 13.70
CA PRO A 140 -17.33 12.18 13.98
C PRO A 140 -17.83 10.85 13.41
N HIS A 141 -18.47 10.03 14.26
CA HIS A 141 -18.92 8.67 13.94
C HIS A 141 -17.83 7.69 13.44
N GLY A 142 -16.55 8.08 13.52
CA GLY A 142 -15.41 7.29 13.11
C GLY A 142 -14.48 6.98 14.29
N GLU A 143 -13.18 6.90 13.96
CA GLU A 143 -12.13 6.56 14.92
C GLU A 143 -10.98 7.58 14.88
N SER A 144 -10.27 7.71 16.00
CA SER A 144 -8.98 8.41 16.09
C SER A 144 -7.84 7.47 15.72
N ALA A 145 -6.62 7.98 15.48
CA ALA A 145 -5.47 7.08 15.28
C ALA A 145 -5.10 6.36 16.59
N ALA A 146 -5.47 6.89 17.75
CA ALA A 146 -5.37 6.21 19.03
C ALA A 146 -6.29 4.97 19.11
N ASP A 147 -7.53 5.05 18.60
CA ASP A 147 -8.40 3.86 18.46
C ASP A 147 -7.76 2.82 17.52
N VAL A 148 -7.13 3.28 16.42
CA VAL A 148 -6.35 2.41 15.52
C VAL A 148 -5.19 1.74 16.27
N TYR A 149 -4.52 2.47 17.17
CA TYR A 149 -3.41 1.96 17.98
C TYR A 149 -3.82 0.79 18.86
N ASP A 150 -5.00 0.84 19.48
CA ASP A 150 -5.50 -0.25 20.33
C ASP A 150 -5.77 -1.53 19.54
N ARG A 151 -6.40 -1.42 18.36
CA ARG A 151 -6.62 -2.59 17.48
C ARG A 151 -5.32 -3.11 16.87
N VAL A 152 -4.34 -2.25 16.60
CA VAL A 152 -2.98 -2.64 16.21
C VAL A 152 -2.29 -3.39 17.34
N ALA A 153 -2.38 -2.92 18.59
CA ALA A 153 -1.79 -3.59 19.74
C ALA A 153 -2.37 -5.00 19.92
N SER A 154 -3.69 -5.15 19.85
CA SER A 154 -4.38 -6.45 19.89
C SER A 154 -3.96 -7.39 18.73
N PHE A 155 -3.82 -6.83 17.51
CA PHE A 155 -3.30 -7.57 16.36
C PHE A 155 -1.88 -8.07 16.62
N MET A 156 -0.99 -7.22 17.14
CA MET A 156 0.40 -7.57 17.42
C MET A 156 0.54 -8.69 18.46
N GLU A 157 -0.30 -8.72 19.49
CA GLU A 157 -0.34 -9.85 20.45
C GLU A 157 -0.67 -11.18 19.76
N SER A 158 -1.57 -11.14 18.77
CA SER A 158 -1.93 -12.32 17.99
C SER A 158 -0.83 -12.71 17.01
N LEU A 159 -0.10 -11.74 16.48
CA LEU A 159 1.05 -11.95 15.59
C LEU A 159 2.24 -12.55 16.34
N PHE A 160 2.59 -12.01 17.51
CA PHE A 160 3.68 -12.54 18.35
C PHE A 160 3.41 -13.95 18.85
N ARG A 161 2.14 -14.30 19.10
CA ARG A 161 1.77 -15.69 19.41
C ARG A 161 2.02 -16.62 18.22
N GLN A 162 1.73 -16.19 16.99
CA GLN A 162 2.02 -16.98 15.78
C GLN A 162 3.51 -17.17 15.54
N PHE A 163 4.34 -16.16 15.83
CA PHE A 163 5.81 -16.25 15.72
C PHE A 163 6.46 -17.30 16.64
N ARG A 164 5.72 -17.82 17.63
CA ARG A 164 6.19 -18.93 18.47
C ARG A 164 6.18 -20.25 17.73
N SER A 165 5.42 -20.36 16.64
CA SER A 165 5.41 -21.55 15.79
C SER A 165 6.71 -21.61 14.98
N ASP A 166 7.39 -22.76 14.98
CA ASP A 166 8.64 -22.93 14.24
C ASP A 166 8.42 -23.02 12.72
N ASP A 167 7.19 -23.30 12.28
CA ASP A 167 6.79 -23.35 10.87
C ASP A 167 6.32 -21.99 10.31
N PHE A 168 6.37 -20.91 11.12
CA PHE A 168 5.90 -19.61 10.64
C PHE A 168 6.80 -19.13 9.47
N PRO A 169 6.19 -18.65 8.35
CA PRO A 169 6.92 -18.33 7.13
C PRO A 169 8.08 -17.32 7.30
N ASN A 170 9.08 -17.41 6.44
CA ASN A 170 10.27 -16.55 6.50
C ASN A 170 9.96 -15.07 6.20
N ILE A 171 8.96 -14.82 5.36
CA ILE A 171 8.54 -13.47 4.93
C ILE A 171 7.07 -13.26 5.33
N LEU A 172 6.79 -12.16 6.03
CA LEU A 172 5.44 -11.71 6.33
C LEU A 172 5.14 -10.47 5.50
N VAL A 173 4.04 -10.46 4.77
CA VAL A 173 3.56 -9.30 4.01
C VAL A 173 2.24 -8.82 4.59
N LEU A 174 2.19 -7.56 5.02
CA LEU A 174 1.03 -6.90 5.60
C LEU A 174 0.45 -5.90 4.59
N VAL A 175 -0.66 -6.27 3.94
CA VAL A 175 -1.32 -5.43 2.93
C VAL A 175 -2.43 -4.63 3.59
N SER A 176 -2.24 -3.32 3.71
CA SER A 176 -3.04 -2.47 4.58
C SER A 176 -3.19 -1.05 4.02
N HIS A 177 -3.38 -0.08 4.91
CA HIS A 177 -3.71 1.30 4.61
C HIS A 177 -2.69 2.26 5.23
N GLY A 178 -2.78 3.55 4.88
CA GLY A 178 -1.77 4.55 5.24
C GLY A 178 -1.67 4.78 6.76
N ILE A 179 -2.81 5.08 7.41
CA ILE A 179 -2.83 5.32 8.86
C ILE A 179 -2.43 4.06 9.61
N TRP A 180 -3.01 2.92 9.24
CA TRP A 180 -2.72 1.65 9.89
C TRP A 180 -1.23 1.29 9.86
N SER A 181 -0.57 1.50 8.70
CA SER A 181 0.86 1.20 8.56
C SER A 181 1.73 2.08 9.46
N ARG A 182 1.43 3.38 9.54
CA ARG A 182 2.16 4.31 10.44
C ARG A 182 1.94 3.95 11.91
N VAL A 183 0.71 3.65 12.30
CA VAL A 183 0.38 3.23 13.67
C VAL A 183 1.06 1.90 14.03
N PHE A 184 1.13 0.95 13.09
CA PHE A 184 1.85 -0.31 13.29
C PHE A 184 3.33 -0.07 13.60
N ILE A 185 4.01 0.78 12.81
CA ILE A 185 5.41 1.14 13.04
C ILE A 185 5.58 1.86 14.38
N MET A 186 4.74 2.86 14.66
CA MET A 186 4.74 3.58 15.95
C MET A 186 4.63 2.60 17.12
N LYS A 187 3.67 1.67 17.07
CA LYS A 187 3.48 0.66 18.13
C LYS A 187 4.68 -0.27 18.26
N TRP A 188 5.23 -0.72 17.14
CA TRP A 188 6.33 -1.68 17.12
C TRP A 188 7.61 -1.11 17.71
N PHE A 189 7.99 0.09 17.29
CA PHE A 189 9.22 0.75 17.72
C PHE A 189 9.04 1.64 18.95
N LYS A 190 7.80 1.72 19.48
CA LYS A 190 7.43 2.54 20.64
C LYS A 190 7.74 4.03 20.42
N TRP A 191 7.51 4.51 19.21
CA TRP A 191 7.62 5.92 18.89
C TRP A 191 6.56 6.73 19.64
N SER A 192 6.89 7.99 19.91
CA SER A 192 5.97 8.94 20.51
C SER A 192 4.85 9.31 19.52
N TYR A 193 3.79 9.94 20.03
CA TYR A 193 2.72 10.39 19.14
C TYR A 193 3.18 11.57 18.28
N GLU A 194 4.09 12.42 18.78
CA GLU A 194 4.70 13.53 18.05
C GLU A 194 5.52 13.01 16.86
N GLU A 195 6.30 11.94 17.06
CA GLU A 195 7.00 11.25 15.97
C GLU A 195 6.01 10.69 14.95
N PHE A 196 4.86 10.14 15.37
CA PHE A 196 3.83 9.68 14.43
C PHE A 196 3.18 10.83 13.65
N GLU A 197 2.93 11.97 14.31
CA GLU A 197 2.29 13.14 13.73
C GLU A 197 3.19 13.87 12.74
N SER A 198 4.53 13.77 12.90
CA SER A 198 5.48 14.33 11.94
C SER A 198 5.54 13.58 10.61
N LEU A 199 5.02 12.35 10.55
CA LEU A 199 5.12 11.49 9.36
C LEU A 199 4.17 11.89 8.23
N LYS A 200 4.70 11.96 7.02
CA LYS A 200 3.92 11.94 5.77
C LYS A 200 3.22 10.59 5.59
N ASN A 201 2.20 10.58 4.74
CA ASN A 201 1.51 9.33 4.40
C ASN A 201 2.40 8.41 3.55
N VAL A 202 2.27 7.10 3.75
CA VAL A 202 3.04 6.10 3.01
C VAL A 202 2.60 6.11 1.53
N PRO A 203 3.53 6.18 0.55
CA PRO A 203 3.19 6.08 -0.86
C PRO A 203 2.49 4.75 -1.21
N HIS A 204 1.68 4.77 -2.26
CA HIS A 204 0.98 3.59 -2.76
C HIS A 204 1.98 2.48 -3.14
N CYS A 205 1.70 1.25 -2.72
CA CYS A 205 2.48 0.06 -3.04
C CYS A 205 3.98 0.09 -2.66
N LYS A 206 4.46 1.09 -1.90
CA LYS A 206 5.81 1.13 -1.33
C LYS A 206 5.93 0.14 -0.18
N TYR A 207 7.00 -0.64 -0.13
CA TYR A 207 7.28 -1.55 0.99
C TYR A 207 7.99 -0.80 2.12
N LEU A 208 7.39 -0.82 3.31
CA LEU A 208 8.12 -0.59 4.54
C LEU A 208 8.74 -1.91 4.98
N VAL A 209 10.06 -2.02 4.85
CA VAL A 209 10.79 -3.26 5.10
C VAL A 209 11.32 -3.23 6.52
N MET A 210 10.89 -4.19 7.32
CA MET A 210 11.48 -4.48 8.63
C MET A 210 12.24 -5.80 8.54
N LYS A 211 13.54 -5.76 8.85
CA LYS A 211 14.38 -6.95 8.83
C LYS A 211 14.82 -7.31 10.24
N LYS A 212 14.75 -8.59 10.56
CA LYS A 212 15.24 -9.15 11.81
C LYS A 212 16.76 -9.32 11.71
N ASP A 213 17.45 -8.78 12.70
CA ASP A 213 18.88 -8.99 12.91
C ASP A 213 19.15 -10.40 13.42
N ASP A 214 20.16 -11.07 12.84
CA ASP A 214 20.41 -12.49 13.10
C ASP A 214 21.05 -12.72 14.48
N GLU A 215 21.78 -11.75 15.03
CA GLU A 215 22.43 -11.84 16.33
C GLU A 215 21.50 -11.44 17.48
N THR A 216 20.96 -10.22 17.42
CA THR A 216 20.15 -9.61 18.48
C THR A 216 18.68 -10.04 18.44
N GLN A 217 18.22 -10.62 17.31
CA GLN A 217 16.82 -10.99 17.07
C GLN A 217 15.83 -9.81 17.11
N LYS A 218 16.34 -8.58 17.06
CA LYS A 218 15.55 -7.34 16.98
C LYS A 218 15.24 -7.02 15.53
N TYR A 219 14.13 -6.32 15.29
CA TYR A 219 13.80 -5.82 13.96
C TYR A 219 14.31 -4.40 13.81
N HIS A 220 14.86 -4.11 12.64
CA HIS A 220 15.23 -2.77 12.21
C HIS A 220 14.34 -2.37 11.03
N LEU A 221 13.77 -1.17 11.10
CA LEU A 221 13.08 -0.57 9.96
C LEU A 221 14.15 -0.11 8.96
N LYS A 222 14.17 -0.72 7.78
CA LYS A 222 15.14 -0.45 6.71
C LYS A 222 14.64 0.63 5.74
N THR A 223 13.32 0.69 5.51
CA THR A 223 12.72 1.78 4.73
C THR A 223 12.55 3.02 5.58
N ARG A 224 13.18 4.13 5.19
CA ARG A 224 12.95 5.45 5.82
C ARG A 224 11.51 5.90 5.58
N LEU A 225 10.82 6.28 6.66
CA LEU A 225 9.56 7.00 6.60
C LEU A 225 9.86 8.49 6.50
N LEU A 226 9.10 9.20 5.67
CA LEU A 226 9.26 10.63 5.50
C LEU A 226 8.43 11.40 6.52
N THR A 227 8.94 12.56 6.85
CA THR A 227 8.35 13.58 7.70
C THR A 227 7.92 14.78 6.87
N TRP A 228 7.18 15.71 7.47
CA TRP A 228 6.79 16.97 6.81
C TRP A 228 7.98 17.84 6.39
N ASP A 229 9.11 17.71 7.08
CA ASP A 229 10.33 18.49 6.82
C ASP A 229 11.16 17.93 5.66
N ASP A 230 10.94 16.67 5.27
CA ASP A 230 11.60 16.06 4.11
C ASP A 230 11.06 16.67 2.80
N VAL A 231 11.90 16.85 1.79
CA VAL A 231 11.51 17.37 0.47
C VAL A 231 10.88 16.25 -0.36
N GLU A 232 10.07 16.55 -1.38
CA GLU A 232 9.45 15.51 -2.24
C GLU A 232 10.48 14.60 -2.91
N ASP A 233 11.68 15.12 -3.22
CA ASP A 233 12.78 14.34 -3.78
C ASP A 233 13.42 13.36 -2.77
N ASP A 234 13.15 13.52 -1.45
CA ASP A 234 13.64 12.62 -0.40
C ASP A 234 12.87 11.30 -0.33
N ASP A 235 11.76 11.15 -1.10
CA ASP A 235 11.08 9.87 -1.38
C ASP A 235 12.06 8.76 -1.79
N LEU A 236 13.23 9.18 -2.27
CA LEU A 236 14.22 8.45 -3.01
C LEU A 236 15.51 8.16 -2.21
N ASP A 237 15.68 8.64 -0.97
CA ASP A 237 16.92 8.40 -0.23
C ASP A 237 16.98 6.94 0.29
N VAL A 238 17.96 6.20 -0.24
CA VAL A 238 18.30 4.87 0.26
C VAL A 238 19.45 5.08 1.22
N GLY A 239 19.18 4.97 2.53
CA GLY A 239 20.22 5.14 3.55
C GLY A 239 21.43 4.21 3.34
N GLN A 240 22.49 4.39 4.13
CA GLN A 240 23.74 3.62 3.96
C GLN A 240 23.50 2.10 3.90
N CYS A 241 23.96 1.46 2.83
CA CYS A 241 23.87 0.01 2.63
C CYS A 241 24.91 -0.73 3.47
N SER A 242 24.46 -1.62 4.36
CA SER A 242 25.32 -2.65 4.96
C SER A 242 25.39 -3.86 4.03
N LEU A 243 26.56 -4.49 3.92
CA LEU A 243 26.75 -5.72 3.13
C LEU A 243 25.73 -6.81 3.49
N ASP A 244 25.33 -6.90 4.77
CA ASP A 244 24.38 -7.90 5.25
C ASP A 244 22.94 -7.67 4.79
N ASP A 245 22.64 -6.51 4.19
CA ASP A 245 21.30 -6.06 3.83
C ASP A 245 21.10 -5.84 2.33
N ASP A 246 22.08 -6.23 1.49
CA ASP A 246 22.10 -5.98 0.05
C ASP A 246 20.77 -6.37 -0.64
N GLU A 247 20.13 -7.48 -0.24
CA GLU A 247 18.83 -7.88 -0.81
C GLU A 247 17.72 -6.87 -0.53
N VAL A 248 17.71 -6.27 0.66
CA VAL A 248 16.71 -5.29 1.07
C VAL A 248 16.98 -3.95 0.39
N TYR A 249 18.26 -3.57 0.30
CA TYR A 249 18.66 -2.37 -0.42
C TYR A 249 18.30 -2.44 -1.89
N LYS A 250 18.53 -3.60 -2.54
CA LYS A 250 18.09 -3.85 -3.91
C LYS A 250 16.58 -3.77 -4.05
N LEU A 251 15.82 -4.38 -3.14
CA LEU A 251 14.35 -4.29 -3.12
C LEU A 251 13.87 -2.82 -3.08
N ILE A 252 14.43 -2.01 -2.18
CA ILE A 252 14.05 -0.59 -2.04
C ILE A 252 14.45 0.21 -3.29
N GLN A 253 15.63 -0.06 -3.85
CA GLN A 253 16.14 0.59 -5.06
C GLN A 253 15.30 0.23 -6.30
N ASP A 254 14.94 -1.04 -6.48
CA ASP A 254 14.10 -1.49 -7.59
C ASP A 254 12.69 -0.86 -7.53
N GLN A 255 12.13 -0.69 -6.31
CA GLN A 255 10.86 0.05 -6.14
C GLN A 255 11.01 1.51 -6.56
N LYS A 256 12.09 2.16 -6.12
CA LYS A 256 12.39 3.55 -6.44
C LYS A 256 12.50 3.76 -7.95
N ASP A 257 13.26 2.91 -8.64
CA ASP A 257 13.47 3.01 -10.08
C ASP A 257 12.17 2.76 -10.85
N THR A 258 11.34 1.84 -10.37
CA THR A 258 10.01 1.57 -10.94
C THR A 258 9.06 2.77 -10.78
N VAL A 259 9.04 3.41 -9.61
CA VAL A 259 8.24 4.62 -9.36
C VAL A 259 8.72 5.79 -10.23
N ASN A 260 10.03 6.01 -10.33
CA ASN A 260 10.61 7.07 -11.16
C ASN A 260 10.37 6.85 -12.65
N SER A 261 10.51 5.62 -13.13
CA SER A 261 10.20 5.25 -14.52
C SER A 261 8.74 5.53 -14.86
N THR A 262 7.81 5.19 -13.96
CA THR A 262 6.38 5.47 -14.12
C THR A 262 6.11 6.97 -14.11
N ARG A 263 6.62 7.72 -13.11
CA ARG A 263 6.50 9.19 -13.05
C ARG A 263 7.01 9.87 -14.32
N ASN A 264 8.13 9.43 -14.88
CA ASN A 264 8.69 9.98 -16.12
C ASN A 264 7.84 9.65 -17.35
N LYS A 265 7.32 8.42 -17.45
CA LYS A 265 6.37 8.05 -18.52
C LYS A 265 5.10 8.88 -18.46
N ASP A 266 4.55 9.08 -17.26
CA ASP A 266 3.35 9.88 -17.05
C ASP A 266 3.58 11.34 -17.43
N LYS A 267 4.72 11.92 -17.05
CA LYS A 267 5.13 13.28 -17.49
C LYS A 267 5.22 13.39 -19.02
N ILE A 268 5.82 12.41 -19.69
CA ILE A 268 5.92 12.39 -21.16
C ILE A 268 4.53 12.29 -21.80
N ILE A 269 3.66 11.42 -21.27
CA ILE A 269 2.28 11.27 -21.74
C ILE A 269 1.50 12.56 -21.53
N GLU A 270 1.64 13.21 -20.38
CA GLU A 270 1.03 14.50 -20.06
C GLU A 270 1.53 15.60 -21.01
N GLU A 271 2.83 15.68 -21.27
CA GLU A 271 3.41 16.63 -22.23
C GLU A 271 2.90 16.38 -23.66
N MET A 272 2.81 15.12 -24.09
CA MET A 272 2.23 14.75 -25.38
C MET A 272 0.77 15.17 -25.47
N TYR A 273 -0.01 14.94 -24.41
CA TYR A 273 -1.40 15.34 -24.33
C TYR A 273 -1.55 16.87 -24.39
N ARG A 274 -0.76 17.61 -23.60
CA ARG A 274 -0.73 19.08 -23.63
C ARG A 274 -0.32 19.63 -25.00
N LYS A 275 0.69 19.06 -25.66
CA LYS A 275 1.10 19.44 -27.03
C LYS A 275 0.00 19.17 -28.05
N ALA A 276 -0.68 18.02 -27.96
CA ALA A 276 -1.80 17.69 -28.83
C ALA A 276 -3.00 18.64 -28.64
N GLN A 277 -3.19 19.19 -27.44
CA GLN A 277 -4.25 20.16 -27.13
C GLN A 277 -3.85 21.64 -27.28
N GLY A 278 -2.57 21.94 -27.53
CA GLY A 278 -2.05 23.30 -27.64
C GLY A 278 -2.54 24.06 -28.88
N PRO A 279 -2.40 25.40 -28.90
CA PRO A 279 -2.93 26.27 -29.96
C PRO A 279 -2.31 26.02 -31.35
N GLU A 280 -1.12 25.44 -31.44
CA GLU A 280 -0.46 25.06 -32.72
C GLU A 280 -0.88 23.67 -33.24
N SER A 281 -1.80 22.99 -32.56
CA SER A 281 -2.27 21.68 -32.97
C SER A 281 -3.01 21.76 -34.31
N LYS A 282 -2.40 21.23 -35.37
CA LYS A 282 -3.06 20.95 -36.67
C LYS A 282 -4.17 19.90 -36.57
N TYR A 283 -4.46 19.42 -35.37
CA TYR A 283 -5.51 18.45 -35.04
C TYR A 283 -6.76 19.15 -34.46
N THR A 284 -7.09 20.36 -34.93
CA THR A 284 -8.37 21.02 -34.65
C THR A 284 -9.57 20.18 -35.11
N ASP A 285 -9.41 19.36 -36.15
CA ASP A 285 -10.43 18.42 -36.64
C ASP A 285 -10.54 17.13 -35.79
N TYR A 286 -9.60 16.89 -34.87
CA TYR A 286 -9.65 15.74 -33.97
C TYR A 286 -10.49 16.01 -32.72
N LYS A 287 -10.71 17.27 -32.31
CA LYS A 287 -11.60 17.57 -31.17
C LYS A 287 -13.06 17.17 -31.43
N GLU A 288 -13.50 17.16 -32.69
CA GLU A 288 -14.82 16.61 -33.07
C GLU A 288 -14.78 15.08 -33.34
N LYS A 289 -13.63 14.52 -33.74
CA LYS A 289 -13.48 13.06 -33.97
C LYS A 289 -13.15 12.26 -32.71
N VAL A 290 -12.71 12.91 -31.64
CA VAL A 290 -12.56 12.36 -30.27
C VAL A 290 -13.75 12.80 -29.41
N VAL A 291 -14.93 12.96 -30.02
CA VAL A 291 -16.14 12.50 -29.35
C VAL A 291 -15.95 11.00 -29.20
N SER A 292 -15.72 10.55 -27.96
CA SER A 292 -15.60 9.14 -27.58
C SER A 292 -16.41 8.24 -28.51
N ARG A 293 -15.74 7.47 -29.37
CA ARG A 293 -16.38 6.39 -30.12
C ARG A 293 -16.75 5.21 -29.24
N PHE A 294 -16.38 5.25 -27.96
CA PHE A 294 -17.13 4.53 -26.96
C PHE A 294 -18.40 5.34 -26.69
N LYS A 295 -19.44 5.08 -27.48
CA LYS A 295 -20.70 4.72 -26.82
C LYS A 295 -20.31 3.56 -25.92
N VAL A 296 -20.01 3.86 -24.67
CA VAL A 296 -20.08 2.83 -23.65
C VAL A 296 -21.55 2.46 -23.68
N ASP A 297 -21.88 1.41 -24.43
CA ASP A 297 -23.15 0.74 -24.23
C ASP A 297 -23.21 0.52 -22.73
N ASN A 298 -24.23 1.14 -22.13
CA ASN A 298 -24.44 1.09 -20.70
C ASN A 298 -24.62 -0.39 -20.34
N GLN A 299 -23.51 -1.07 -20.02
CA GLN A 299 -23.50 -2.52 -19.75
C GLN A 299 -24.25 -2.87 -18.45
N SER A 300 -24.81 -1.87 -17.76
CA SER A 300 -25.83 -2.11 -16.73
C SER A 300 -27.09 -2.81 -17.27
N VAL A 301 -27.33 -2.83 -18.59
CA VAL A 301 -28.48 -3.56 -19.17
C VAL A 301 -28.16 -5.01 -19.56
N VAL A 302 -26.89 -5.42 -19.69
CA VAL A 302 -26.58 -6.81 -20.11
C VAL A 302 -26.51 -7.78 -18.91
N ASN A 303 -26.26 -7.29 -17.70
CA ASN A 303 -26.32 -8.13 -16.50
C ASN A 303 -27.65 -8.05 -15.72
N SER A 304 -28.64 -7.31 -16.23
CA SER A 304 -29.94 -7.16 -15.56
C SER A 304 -31.09 -7.93 -16.21
N THR A 305 -30.82 -8.80 -17.19
CA THR A 305 -31.81 -9.80 -17.63
C THR A 305 -31.61 -11.08 -16.85
N GLU A 306 -32.13 -11.13 -15.62
CA GLU A 306 -32.52 -12.40 -15.02
C GLU A 306 -33.69 -12.96 -15.82
N SER A 307 -33.46 -14.02 -16.59
CA SER A 307 -34.54 -14.85 -17.12
C SER A 307 -35.15 -15.62 -15.96
N PHE A 308 -36.28 -15.13 -15.42
CA PHE A 308 -37.19 -16.01 -14.70
C PHE A 308 -37.77 -17.00 -15.72
N HIS A 309 -37.66 -18.29 -15.39
CA HIS A 309 -38.10 -19.43 -16.17
C HIS A 309 -39.54 -19.32 -16.69
#